data_AF-A0A659UEY6-F1
#
_entry.id   AF-A0A659UEY6-F1
#
_cell.length_a   1.000
_cell.length_b   1.000
_cell.length_c   1.000
_cell.angle_alpha   90.00
_cell.angle_beta   90.00
_cell.angle_gamma   90.00
#
_symmetry.space_group_name_H-M   'P 1'
#
loop_
_entity.id
_entity.type
_entity.pdbx_description
1 polymer ?
#
loop_
_entity_poly.entity_id
_entity_poly.type
_entity_poly.pdbx_seq_one_letter_code
_entity_poly.pdbx_strand_id
1 'polypeptide(L)'
;MKAGDAEYVYFDLVEAEKNGLTGIAQLPYSMKVLLENLLRNEDGRSVTKESIQAVAGWLTDKGTAGVEIAYRPARVLMQDFT
;
A
#
# COMPACT_ATOMS: atom_id res chain seq x y z
N MET A 1 -15.23 -8.11 0.16
CA MET A 1 -15.90 -8.11 1.49
C MET A 1 -17.29 -7.54 1.33
N LYS A 2 -18.34 -8.22 1.79
CA LYS A 2 -19.69 -7.64 1.84
C LYS A 2 -19.94 -7.06 3.22
N ALA A 3 -20.41 -5.81 3.27
CA ALA A 3 -20.90 -5.19 4.49
C ALA A 3 -22.27 -4.56 4.18
N GLY A 4 -23.33 -5.17 4.73
CA GLY A 4 -24.70 -4.88 4.30
C GLY A 4 -24.92 -5.20 2.82
N ASP A 5 -25.53 -4.27 2.09
CA ASP A 5 -25.81 -4.40 0.64
C ASP A 5 -24.63 -3.94 -0.25
N ALA A 6 -23.58 -3.39 0.35
CA ALA A 6 -22.42 -2.88 -0.38
C ALA A 6 -21.30 -3.93 -0.48
N GLU A 7 -20.72 -4.03 -1.68
CA GLU A 7 -19.59 -4.89 -1.97
C GLU A 7 -18.31 -4.06 -2.04
N TYR A 8 -17.35 -4.39 -1.16
CA TYR A 8 -16.09 -3.70 -1.01
C TYR A 8 -14.95 -4.54 -1.56
N VAL A 9 -14.13 -3.92 -2.41
CA VAL A 9 -12.83 -4.45 -2.81
C VAL A 9 -11.79 -4.00 -1.79
N TYR A 10 -11.12 -4.96 -1.17
CA TYR A 10 -9.95 -4.73 -0.33
C TYR A 10 -8.89 -5.75 -0.75
N PHE A 11 -7.62 -5.35 -0.68
CA PHE A 11 -6.50 -6.24 -0.95
C PHE A 11 -6.06 -6.88 0.37
N ASP A 12 -6.19 -8.20 0.47
CA ASP A 12 -5.82 -8.94 1.67
C ASP A 12 -4.29 -9.06 1.77
N LEU A 13 -3.73 -8.50 2.84
CA LEU A 13 -2.28 -8.54 3.09
C LEU A 13 -1.80 -9.98 3.38
N VAL A 14 -2.64 -10.86 3.89
CA VAL A 14 -2.29 -12.27 4.09
C VAL A 14 -2.12 -12.98 2.75
N GLU A 15 -2.97 -12.65 1.78
CA GLU A 15 -2.85 -13.18 0.43
C GLU A 15 -1.67 -12.57 -0.32
N ALA A 16 -1.42 -11.27 -0.13
CA ALA A 16 -0.23 -10.61 -0.64
C ALA A 16 1.07 -11.24 -0.11
N GLU A 17 1.10 -11.65 1.16
CA GLU A 17 2.24 -12.35 1.78
C GLU A 17 2.50 -13.72 1.12
N LYS A 18 1.43 -14.49 0.88
CA LYS A 18 1.51 -15.77 0.15
C LYS A 18 1.99 -15.63 -1.29
N ASN A 19 1.74 -14.48 -1.91
CA ASN A 19 2.11 -14.20 -3.30
C ASN A 19 3.52 -13.55 -3.45
N GLY A 20 4.36 -13.64 -2.43
CA GLY A 20 5.78 -13.29 -2.51
C GLY A 20 6.18 -12.01 -1.76
N LEU A 21 5.26 -11.39 -1.02
CA LEU A 21 5.56 -10.29 -0.09
C LEU A 21 5.75 -10.80 1.34
N THR A 22 6.61 -11.80 1.51
CA THR A 22 6.86 -12.45 2.82
C THR A 22 7.25 -11.42 3.89
N GLY A 23 6.62 -11.47 5.06
CA GLY A 23 6.96 -10.65 6.21
C GLY A 23 6.20 -9.33 6.33
N ILE A 24 5.37 -8.95 5.34
CA ILE A 24 4.60 -7.68 5.39
C ILE A 24 3.65 -7.59 6.59
N ALA A 25 3.28 -8.71 7.22
CA ALA A 25 2.55 -8.73 8.48
C ALA A 25 3.30 -8.00 9.62
N GLN A 26 4.63 -7.89 9.55
CA GLN A 26 5.47 -7.21 10.54
C GLN A 26 5.62 -5.70 10.28
N LEU A 27 5.13 -5.19 9.15
CA LEU A 27 5.21 -3.77 8.84
C LEU A 27 4.43 -2.94 9.87
N PRO A 28 4.92 -1.74 10.23
CA PRO A 28 4.14 -0.76 10.98
C PRO A 28 2.79 -0.49 10.28
N TYR A 29 1.76 -0.16 11.05
CA TYR A 29 0.42 0.08 10.51
C TYR A 29 0.39 1.14 9.40
N SER A 30 1.18 2.22 9.53
CA SER A 30 1.32 3.24 8.49
C SER A 30 1.86 2.67 7.18
N MET A 31 2.88 1.81 7.24
CA MET A 31 3.46 1.14 6.07
C MET A 31 2.49 0.14 5.43
N LYS A 32 1.66 -0.54 6.23
CA LYS A 32 0.59 -1.42 5.72
C LYS A 32 -0.46 -0.64 4.92
N VAL A 33 -0.81 0.57 5.36
CA VAL A 33 -1.75 1.45 4.63
C VAL A 33 -1.13 1.87 3.29
N LEU A 34 0.15 2.23 3.27
CA LEU A 34 0.85 2.57 2.02
C LEU A 34 0.92 1.35 1.08
N LEU A 35 1.24 0.17 1.60
CA LEU A 35 1.28 -1.06 0.82
C LEU A 35 -0.08 -1.39 0.18
N GLU A 36 -1.16 -1.29 0.94
CA GLU A 36 -2.51 -1.52 0.41
C GLU A 36 -2.87 -0.51 -0.68
N ASN A 37 -2.49 0.77 -0.49
CA ASN A 37 -2.68 1.80 -1.49
C ASN A 37 -1.95 1.47 -2.80
N LEU A 38 -0.71 0.97 -2.72
CA LEU A 38 0.05 0.55 -3.89
C LEU A 38 -0.61 -0.67 -4.56
N LEU A 39 -0.94 -1.72 -3.79
CA LEU A 39 -1.61 -2.93 -4.31
C LEU A 39 -2.92 -2.59 -5.04
N ARG A 40 -3.70 -1.65 -4.50
CA ARG A 40 -4.97 -1.22 -5.09
C ARG A 40 -4.83 -0.44 -6.39
N ASN A 41 -3.70 0.26 -6.57
CA ASN A 41 -3.51 1.20 -7.68
C ASN A 41 -2.36 0.79 -8.62
N GLU A 42 -1.89 -0.46 -8.55
CA GLU A 42 -0.88 -1.00 -9.46
C GLU A 42 -1.36 -0.91 -10.91
N ASP A 43 -0.56 -0.25 -11.75
CA ASP A 43 -0.91 0.05 -13.14
C ASP A 43 0.28 -0.08 -14.09
N GLY A 44 1.43 -0.56 -13.60
CA GLY A 44 2.68 -0.68 -14.35
C GLY A 44 3.32 0.63 -14.79
N ARG A 45 2.80 1.80 -14.38
CA ARG A 45 3.30 3.13 -14.79
C ARG A 45 3.59 4.04 -13.62
N SER A 46 2.55 4.34 -12.85
CA SER A 46 2.62 5.22 -11.69
C SER A 46 2.84 4.44 -10.40
N VAL A 47 2.26 3.24 -10.32
CA VAL A 47 2.56 2.27 -9.27
C VAL A 47 3.02 1.00 -9.96
N THR A 48 4.29 0.65 -9.75
CA THR A 48 4.90 -0.52 -10.35
C THR A 48 5.09 -1.63 -9.34
N LYS A 49 5.28 -2.86 -9.83
CA LYS A 49 5.60 -4.03 -9.02
C LYS A 49 6.86 -3.83 -8.18
N GLU A 50 7.85 -3.12 -8.71
CA GLU A 50 9.09 -2.79 -8.02
C GLU A 50 8.85 -1.91 -6.80
N SER A 51 7.97 -0.90 -6.90
CA SER A 51 7.59 -0.06 -5.75
C SER A 51 6.91 -0.88 -4.65
N ILE A 52 6.08 -1.86 -5.01
CA ILE A 52 5.42 -2.77 -4.05
C ILE A 52 6.47 -3.66 -3.36
N GLN A 53 7.42 -4.20 -4.12
CA GLN A 53 8.51 -5.01 -3.56
C GLN A 53 9.45 -4.19 -2.67
N ALA A 54 9.71 -2.93 -3.01
CA ALA A 54 10.51 -2.04 -2.19
C ALA A 54 9.90 -1.82 -0.79
N VAL A 55 8.56 -1.73 -0.71
CA VAL A 55 7.87 -1.64 0.59
C VAL A 55 8.04 -2.90 1.44
N ALA A 56 8.09 -4.09 0.83
CA ALA A 56 8.45 -5.31 1.55
C ALA A 56 9.93 -5.29 1.99
N GLY A 57 10.83 -4.79 1.13
CA GLY A 57 12.25 -4.60 1.42
C GLY A 57 12.54 -3.66 2.59
N TRP A 58 11.63 -2.73 2.87
CA TRP A 58 11.71 -1.80 4.01
C TRP A 58 11.88 -2.51 5.36
N LEU A 59 11.36 -3.74 5.49
CA LEU A 59 11.53 -4.54 6.71
C LEU A 59 13.00 -4.73 7.10
N THR A 60 13.88 -4.82 6.10
CA THR A 60 15.32 -5.05 6.25
C THR A 60 16.09 -3.74 6.36
N ASP A 61 15.84 -2.81 5.44
CA ASP A 61 16.67 -1.60 5.30
C ASP A 61 16.17 -0.39 6.10
N LYS A 62 14.95 -0.47 6.66
CA LYS A 62 14.27 0.61 7.41
C LYS A 62 14.20 1.95 6.66
N GLY A 63 14.16 1.93 5.34
CA GLY A 63 14.05 3.10 4.47
C GLY A 63 15.40 3.71 4.05
N THR A 64 16.52 3.08 4.42
CA THR A 64 17.85 3.57 4.02
C THR A 64 18.09 3.52 2.51
N ALA A 65 17.36 2.68 1.78
CA ALA A 65 17.40 2.64 0.32
C ALA A 65 16.83 3.89 -0.37
N GLY A 66 16.05 4.73 0.34
CA GLY A 66 15.55 6.01 -0.19
C GLY A 66 14.62 5.89 -1.40
N VAL A 67 13.93 4.75 -1.55
CA VAL A 67 13.04 4.51 -2.69
C VAL A 67 11.79 5.38 -2.60
N GLU A 68 11.53 6.15 -3.65
CA GLU A 68 10.29 6.91 -3.79
C GLU A 68 9.13 6.00 -4.22
N ILE A 69 7.94 6.26 -3.68
CA ILE A 69 6.72 5.51 -3.97
C ILE A 69 5.58 6.47 -4.30
N ALA A 70 4.69 6.07 -5.20
CA ALA A 70 3.47 6.81 -5.47
C ALA A 70 2.44 6.58 -4.35
N TYR A 71 1.76 7.64 -3.92
CA TYR A 71 0.67 7.55 -2.94
C TYR A 71 -0.56 8.28 -3.45
N ARG A 72 -1.70 7.58 -3.47
CA ARG A 72 -2.99 8.12 -3.90
C ARG A 72 -3.92 8.27 -2.69
N PRO A 73 -4.05 9.48 -2.11
CA PRO A 73 -4.91 9.67 -0.94
C PRO A 73 -6.37 9.38 -1.30
N ALA A 74 -7.09 8.75 -0.37
CA ALA A 74 -8.49 8.38 -0.60
C ALA A 74 -9.41 9.61 -0.70
N ARG A 75 -9.09 10.70 0.00
CA ARG A 75 -9.84 11.96 0.01
C ARG A 75 -8.89 13.13 0.23
N VAL A 76 -9.24 14.29 -0.30
CA VAL A 76 -8.57 15.56 -0.04
C VAL A 76 -9.55 16.44 0.72
N LEU A 77 -9.13 16.96 1.87
CA LEU A 77 -9.87 17.97 2.61
C LEU A 77 -9.30 19.33 2.23
N MET A 78 -10.12 20.22 1.67
CA MET A 78 -9.73 21.61 1.43
C MET A 78 -10.29 22.49 2.54
N GLN A 79 -9.41 23.26 3.17
CA GLN A 79 -9.81 24.33 4.08
C GLN A 79 -9.97 25.62 3.28
N ASP A 80 -11.04 26.35 3.54
CA ASP A 80 -11.23 27.69 3.01
C ASP A 80 -10.37 28.66 3.85
N PHE A 81 -9.39 29.30 3.22
CA PHE A 81 -8.58 30.35 3.84
C PHE A 81 -8.98 31.68 3.20
N THR A 82 -9.92 32.38 3.84
CA THR A 82 -10.15 33.83 3.70
C THR A 82 -10.00 34.51 5.05
#